data_AF-A0A1D8CWU7-F1
#
_entry.id   AF-A0A1D8CWU7-F1
#
_cell.length_a   1.000
_cell.length_b   1.000
_cell.length_c   1.000
_cell.angle_alpha   90.00
_cell.angle_beta   90.00
_cell.angle_gamma   90.00
#
_symmetry.space_group_name_H-M   'P 1'
#
loop_
_entity.id
_entity.type
_entity.pdbx_description
1 polymer ?
#
loop_
_entity_poly.entity_id
_entity_poly.type
_entity_poly.pdbx_seq_one_letter_code
_entity_poly.pdbx_strand_id
1 'polypeptide(L)'
;MLRTREEWQQTAESVLPPRERYSDRNRMITTRYAGWYLENPGILKWAGMAAFASRQVGLAILAAELMTVPERQNGDGNPLLALHRFGTERFMLADFEEIRNGNNNIYRDIAWAHAAYIGGGIAELEACAAEREDDLLVEGFGMIDRGRKLLRRDANDQEGERLIWEGNIFLLRHEQVDVLQPVFDRLSSGGRIIASFGSELDFSGDMLSDSRYRASFSSFHGYLETIAGLKSVASPSDRWQWVEQCVIPSWKAADRHMDRQWPGRNEMQKIAAGQQDIAQRLSAFLSAFGK
;
A
#
# COMPACT_ATOMS: atom_id res chain seq x y z
N MET A 1 -25.30 -6.83 -20.35
CA MET A 1 -25.86 -7.07 -19.01
C MET A 1 -24.80 -6.62 -18.04
N LEU A 2 -25.12 -5.71 -17.13
CA LEU A 2 -24.18 -5.23 -16.11
C LEU A 2 -23.92 -6.38 -15.13
N ARG A 3 -22.70 -6.49 -14.64
CA ARG A 3 -22.32 -7.50 -13.65
C ARG A 3 -22.64 -7.03 -12.23
N THR A 4 -22.84 -7.95 -11.30
CA THR A 4 -23.04 -7.60 -9.89
C THR A 4 -21.70 -7.33 -9.19
N ARG A 5 -21.76 -6.70 -8.01
CA ARG A 5 -20.59 -6.48 -7.15
C ARG A 5 -19.89 -7.80 -6.82
N GLU A 6 -20.66 -8.85 -6.50
CA GLU A 6 -20.13 -10.16 -6.16
C GLU A 6 -19.36 -10.79 -7.33
N GLU A 7 -19.84 -10.63 -8.56
CA GLU A 7 -19.15 -11.12 -9.75
C GLU A 7 -17.81 -10.40 -9.97
N TRP A 8 -17.77 -9.08 -9.75
CA TRP A 8 -16.53 -8.30 -9.82
C TRP A 8 -15.56 -8.62 -8.68
N GLN A 9 -16.08 -8.81 -7.47
CA GLN A 9 -15.27 -9.22 -6.32
C GLN A 9 -14.70 -10.63 -6.54
N GLN A 10 -15.50 -11.57 -7.01
CA GLN A 10 -15.05 -12.92 -7.36
C GLN A 10 -13.99 -12.87 -8.46
N THR A 11 -14.18 -12.01 -9.48
CA THR A 11 -13.17 -11.79 -10.53
C THR A 11 -11.85 -11.29 -9.93
N ALA A 12 -11.90 -10.28 -9.07
CA ALA A 12 -10.73 -9.71 -8.42
C ALA A 12 -10.03 -10.67 -7.45
N GLU A 13 -10.79 -11.53 -6.76
CA GLU A 13 -10.27 -12.50 -5.78
C GLU A 13 -9.79 -13.81 -6.42
N SER A 14 -10.32 -14.19 -7.60
CA SER A 14 -10.02 -15.48 -8.26
C SER A 14 -8.53 -15.70 -8.57
N VAL A 15 -7.78 -14.61 -8.70
CA VAL A 15 -6.33 -14.62 -8.99
C VAL A 15 -5.49 -14.73 -7.73
N LEU A 16 -6.07 -14.51 -6.54
CA LEU A 16 -5.34 -14.48 -5.28
C LEU A 16 -5.11 -15.90 -4.74
N PRO A 17 -3.88 -16.23 -4.31
CA PRO A 17 -3.62 -17.42 -3.50
C PRO A 17 -4.51 -17.47 -2.23
N PRO A 18 -4.75 -18.66 -1.65
CA PRO A 18 -5.44 -18.81 -0.37
C PRO A 18 -4.87 -17.90 0.73
N ARG A 19 -5.71 -17.53 1.72
CA ARG A 19 -5.34 -16.56 2.76
C ARG A 19 -4.20 -17.04 3.64
N GLU A 20 -3.95 -18.33 3.70
CA GLU A 20 -2.89 -18.99 4.49
C GLU A 20 -1.51 -18.86 3.84
N ARG A 21 -1.44 -18.52 2.55
CA ARG A 21 -0.18 -18.28 1.82
C ARG A 21 0.19 -16.80 1.86
N TYR A 22 0.60 -16.31 3.02
CA TYR A 22 0.72 -14.87 3.33
C TYR A 22 1.59 -14.10 2.32
N SER A 23 2.86 -14.51 2.17
CA SER A 23 3.80 -13.87 1.25
C SER A 23 3.34 -13.95 -0.21
N ASP A 24 2.84 -15.10 -0.65
CA ASP A 24 2.35 -15.28 -2.04
C ASP A 24 1.11 -14.43 -2.33
N ARG A 25 0.17 -14.38 -1.38
CA ARG A 25 -1.06 -13.61 -1.52
C ARG A 25 -0.75 -12.11 -1.54
N ASN A 26 0.11 -11.63 -0.65
CA ASN A 26 0.55 -10.24 -0.68
C ASN A 26 1.24 -9.90 -2.01
N ARG A 27 2.17 -10.75 -2.47
CA ARG A 27 2.86 -10.57 -3.75
C ARG A 27 1.88 -10.48 -4.92
N MET A 28 0.83 -11.31 -4.92
CA MET A 28 -0.21 -11.22 -5.95
C MET A 28 -1.00 -9.91 -5.85
N ILE A 29 -1.43 -9.49 -4.66
CA ILE A 29 -2.08 -8.19 -4.43
C ILE A 29 -1.21 -7.04 -4.97
N THR A 30 0.07 -7.00 -4.60
CA THR A 30 1.04 -6.01 -5.08
C THR A 30 1.15 -6.03 -6.61
N THR A 31 1.22 -7.22 -7.20
CA THR A 31 1.29 -7.42 -8.65
C THR A 31 0.06 -6.87 -9.37
N ARG A 32 -1.13 -7.07 -8.81
CA ARG A 32 -2.39 -6.56 -9.36
C ARG A 32 -2.44 -5.04 -9.38
N TYR A 33 -2.07 -4.39 -8.27
CA TYR A 33 -1.98 -2.94 -8.21
C TYR A 33 -0.99 -2.37 -9.25
N ALA A 34 0.19 -2.96 -9.37
CA ALA A 34 1.19 -2.56 -10.36
C ALA A 34 0.69 -2.75 -11.80
N GLY A 35 0.02 -3.87 -12.08
CA GLY A 35 -0.58 -4.16 -13.38
C GLY A 35 -1.63 -3.13 -13.77
N TRP A 36 -2.59 -2.84 -12.89
CA TRP A 36 -3.61 -1.82 -13.15
C TRP A 36 -3.01 -0.45 -13.43
N TYR A 37 -2.01 -0.03 -12.65
CA TYR A 37 -1.31 1.21 -12.91
C TYR A 37 -0.59 1.21 -14.26
N LEU A 38 0.18 0.16 -14.60
CA LEU A 38 0.91 0.12 -15.86
C LEU A 38 0.02 0.06 -17.10
N GLU A 39 -1.16 -0.56 -17.00
CA GLU A 39 -2.17 -0.57 -18.06
C GLU A 39 -2.85 0.79 -18.23
N ASN A 40 -3.00 1.55 -17.13
CA ASN A 40 -3.74 2.82 -17.09
C ASN A 40 -3.00 3.92 -16.31
N PRO A 41 -1.73 4.23 -16.66
CA PRO A 41 -0.87 5.07 -15.80
C PRO A 41 -1.35 6.51 -15.75
N GLY A 42 -2.06 6.97 -16.79
CA GLY A 42 -2.64 8.31 -16.85
C GLY A 42 -3.76 8.54 -15.84
N ILE A 43 -4.43 7.49 -15.34
CA ILE A 43 -5.69 7.65 -14.57
C ILE A 43 -5.72 6.91 -13.23
N LEU A 44 -4.96 5.82 -13.03
CA LEU A 44 -5.01 5.00 -11.80
C LEU A 44 -3.85 5.28 -10.85
N LYS A 45 -3.66 6.54 -10.45
CA LYS A 45 -2.53 6.97 -9.59
C LYS A 45 -2.51 6.28 -8.23
N TRP A 46 -3.67 6.00 -7.66
CA TRP A 46 -3.86 5.26 -6.42
C TRP A 46 -3.23 3.86 -6.52
N ALA A 47 -3.50 3.13 -7.60
CA ALA A 47 -2.98 1.78 -7.80
C ALA A 47 -1.45 1.76 -7.85
N GLY A 48 -0.83 2.79 -8.42
CA GLY A 48 0.62 2.94 -8.42
C GLY A 48 1.19 3.10 -7.01
N MET A 49 0.60 3.99 -6.18
CA MET A 49 1.01 4.15 -4.78
C MET A 49 0.77 2.86 -3.97
N ALA A 50 -0.39 2.23 -4.15
CA ALA A 50 -0.77 1.00 -3.47
C ALA A 50 0.18 -0.17 -3.79
N ALA A 51 0.71 -0.24 -5.01
CA ALA A 51 1.73 -1.24 -5.37
C ALA A 51 3.01 -1.08 -4.55
N PHE A 52 3.51 0.14 -4.38
CA PHE A 52 4.71 0.38 -3.56
C PHE A 52 4.44 0.16 -2.07
N ALA A 53 3.29 0.59 -1.56
CA ALA A 53 2.91 0.38 -0.16
C ALA A 53 2.70 -1.10 0.17
N SER A 54 1.96 -1.83 -0.66
CA SER A 54 1.74 -3.28 -0.51
C SER A 54 3.04 -4.07 -0.59
N ARG A 55 4.03 -3.61 -1.38
CA ARG A 55 5.36 -4.22 -1.40
C ARG A 55 6.07 -4.11 -0.04
N GLN A 56 5.95 -2.97 0.64
CA GLN A 56 6.54 -2.79 1.98
C GLN A 56 5.87 -3.69 3.02
N VAL A 57 4.54 -3.84 2.93
CA VAL A 57 3.82 -4.84 3.73
C VAL A 57 4.37 -6.25 3.48
N GLY A 58 4.71 -6.58 2.22
CA GLY A 58 5.33 -7.85 1.87
C GLY A 58 6.68 -8.11 2.55
N LEU A 59 7.51 -7.08 2.70
CA LEU A 59 8.77 -7.19 3.45
C LEU A 59 8.54 -7.43 4.94
N ALA A 60 7.54 -6.77 5.53
CA ALA A 60 7.16 -6.99 6.92
C ALA A 60 6.63 -8.42 7.15
N ILE A 61 5.79 -8.94 6.25
CA ILE A 61 5.29 -10.32 6.30
C ILE A 61 6.45 -11.32 6.20
N LEU A 62 7.38 -11.12 5.28
CA LEU A 62 8.54 -12.01 5.15
C LEU A 62 9.44 -11.97 6.39
N ALA A 63 9.67 -10.78 6.95
CA ALA A 63 10.43 -10.65 8.20
C ALA A 63 9.75 -11.44 9.33
N ALA A 64 8.43 -11.37 9.43
CA ALA A 64 7.65 -12.15 10.39
C ALA A 64 7.79 -13.67 10.15
N GLU A 65 7.67 -14.13 8.90
CA GLU A 65 7.84 -15.54 8.54
C GLU A 65 9.23 -16.07 8.95
N LEU A 66 10.29 -15.28 8.74
CA LEU A 66 11.65 -15.63 9.14
C LEU A 66 11.82 -15.71 10.67
N MET A 67 11.14 -14.84 11.42
CA MET A 67 11.13 -14.89 12.89
C MET A 67 10.39 -16.13 13.42
N THR A 68 9.45 -16.70 12.66
CA THR A 68 8.74 -17.93 13.05
C THR A 68 9.48 -19.22 12.72
N VAL A 69 10.58 -19.17 11.95
CA VAL A 69 11.40 -20.35 11.67
C VAL A 69 12.07 -20.76 12.98
N PRO A 70 11.91 -22.01 13.47
CA PRO A 70 12.54 -22.44 14.70
C PRO A 70 14.06 -22.27 14.59
N GLU A 71 14.63 -21.33 15.36
CA GLU A 71 16.07 -21.31 15.56
C GLU A 71 16.50 -22.66 16.16
N ARG A 72 17.56 -23.25 15.60
CA ARG A 72 18.29 -24.31 16.29
C ARG A 72 18.75 -23.74 17.61
N GLN A 73 18.13 -24.18 18.70
CA GLN A 73 18.43 -23.79 20.07
C GLN A 73 19.93 -23.89 20.35
N ASN A 74 20.63 -22.76 20.34
CA ASN A 74 21.87 -22.55 21.07
C ASN A 74 21.59 -21.36 21.98
N GLY A 75 21.38 -21.66 23.26
CA GLY A 75 20.63 -20.80 24.17
C GLY A 75 21.44 -19.79 24.97
N ASP A 76 20.69 -18.90 25.60
CA ASP A 76 21.08 -18.21 26.83
C ASP A 76 20.10 -18.67 27.93
N GLY A 77 20.61 -19.36 28.95
CA GLY A 77 19.84 -20.04 30.00
C GLY A 77 19.09 -19.12 30.99
N ASN A 78 18.66 -17.92 30.58
CA ASN A 78 17.88 -17.01 31.41
C ASN A 78 16.38 -17.16 31.12
N PRO A 79 15.60 -17.82 31.99
CA PRO A 79 14.18 -18.08 31.76
C PRO A 79 13.31 -16.81 31.73
N LEU A 80 13.71 -15.73 32.42
CA LEU A 80 13.01 -14.44 32.36
C LEU A 80 13.24 -13.74 31.02
N LEU A 81 14.46 -13.81 30.49
CA LEU A 81 14.78 -13.25 29.17
C LEU A 81 14.10 -14.06 28.05
N ALA A 82 14.05 -15.39 28.20
CA ALA A 82 13.32 -16.27 27.28
C ALA A 82 11.81 -15.99 27.29
N LEU A 83 11.21 -15.79 28.47
CA LEU A 83 9.79 -15.44 28.60
C LEU A 83 9.49 -14.03 28.04
N HIS A 84 10.37 -13.05 28.30
CA HIS A 84 10.26 -11.72 27.72
C HIS A 84 10.36 -11.76 26.20
N ARG A 85 11.38 -12.44 25.66
CA ARG A 85 11.58 -12.61 24.20
C ARG A 85 10.38 -13.30 23.56
N PHE A 86 9.91 -14.40 24.15
CA PHE A 86 8.72 -15.13 23.68
C PHE A 86 7.45 -14.25 23.71
N GLY A 87 7.25 -13.46 24.76
CA GLY A 87 6.15 -12.51 24.85
C GLY A 87 6.24 -11.43 23.77
N THR A 88 7.40 -10.79 23.63
CA THR A 88 7.67 -9.75 22.63
C THR A 88 7.49 -10.27 21.20
N GLU A 89 8.04 -11.44 20.88
CA GLU A 89 7.87 -12.09 19.58
C GLU A 89 6.40 -12.35 19.29
N ARG A 90 5.64 -12.86 20.26
CA ARG A 90 4.21 -13.14 20.08
C ARG A 90 3.38 -11.86 19.86
N PHE A 91 3.70 -10.76 20.54
CA PHE A 91 3.06 -9.48 20.30
C PHE A 91 3.41 -8.91 18.92
N MET A 92 4.69 -8.97 18.52
CA MET A 92 5.10 -8.54 17.17
C MET A 92 4.41 -9.37 16.08
N LEU A 93 4.29 -10.69 16.26
CA LEU A 93 3.58 -11.55 15.31
C LEU A 93 2.09 -11.20 15.19
N ALA A 94 1.44 -10.85 16.30
CA ALA A 94 0.05 -10.38 16.26
C ALA A 94 -0.07 -9.04 15.50
N ASP A 95 0.87 -8.12 15.69
CA ASP A 95 0.89 -6.84 14.97
C ASP A 95 1.15 -7.04 13.46
N PHE A 96 2.03 -7.98 13.08
CA PHE A 96 2.24 -8.33 11.66
C PHE A 96 1.00 -8.97 11.03
N GLU A 97 0.27 -9.80 11.78
CA GLU A 97 -1.00 -10.37 11.34
C GLU A 97 -2.04 -9.28 11.07
N GLU A 98 -2.11 -8.25 11.92
CA GLU A 98 -2.97 -7.09 11.71
C GLU A 98 -2.59 -6.31 10.44
N ILE A 99 -1.30 -6.02 10.23
CA ILE A 99 -0.82 -5.35 9.01
C ILE A 99 -1.19 -6.18 7.76
N ARG A 100 -1.02 -7.50 7.81
CA ARG A 100 -1.42 -8.42 6.74
C ARG A 100 -2.93 -8.38 6.49
N ASN A 101 -3.73 -8.35 7.55
CA ASN A 101 -5.19 -8.21 7.44
C ASN A 101 -5.56 -6.86 6.83
N GLY A 102 -4.84 -5.79 7.15
CA GLY A 102 -5.03 -4.47 6.54
C GLY A 102 -4.88 -4.49 5.03
N ASN A 103 -3.79 -5.06 4.49
CA ASN A 103 -3.61 -5.12 3.03
C ASN A 103 -4.69 -5.99 2.34
N ASN A 104 -5.15 -7.06 2.98
CA ASN A 104 -6.28 -7.85 2.47
C ASN A 104 -7.61 -7.07 2.51
N ASN A 105 -7.84 -6.29 3.56
CA ASN A 105 -9.04 -5.47 3.71
C ASN A 105 -9.09 -4.39 2.63
N ILE A 106 -7.98 -3.70 2.37
CA ILE A 106 -7.87 -2.72 1.27
C ILE A 106 -8.16 -3.38 -0.07
N TYR A 107 -7.55 -4.54 -0.34
CA TYR A 107 -7.80 -5.22 -1.61
C TYR A 107 -9.27 -5.60 -1.76
N ARG A 108 -9.88 -6.20 -0.73
CA ARG A 108 -11.31 -6.55 -0.76
C ARG A 108 -12.20 -5.31 -0.98
N ASP A 109 -11.85 -4.20 -0.35
CA ASP A 109 -12.59 -2.94 -0.40
C ASP A 109 -12.63 -2.35 -1.81
N ILE A 110 -11.48 -2.24 -2.49
CA ILE A 110 -11.36 -1.42 -3.71
C ILE A 110 -11.02 -2.20 -4.99
N ALA A 111 -10.59 -3.47 -4.89
CA ALA A 111 -10.16 -4.24 -6.07
C ALA A 111 -11.30 -4.51 -7.06
N TRP A 112 -12.50 -4.79 -6.55
CA TRP A 112 -13.68 -5.01 -7.39
C TRP A 112 -14.04 -3.74 -8.16
N ALA A 113 -13.91 -2.56 -7.54
CA ALA A 113 -14.18 -1.26 -8.16
C ALA A 113 -13.18 -0.97 -9.29
N HIS A 114 -11.88 -1.25 -9.07
CA HIS A 114 -10.89 -1.20 -10.14
C HIS A 114 -11.23 -2.15 -11.30
N ALA A 115 -11.59 -3.39 -10.99
CA ALA A 115 -11.95 -4.39 -12.01
C ALA A 115 -13.19 -3.96 -12.82
N ALA A 116 -14.23 -3.46 -12.15
CA ALA A 116 -15.45 -2.96 -12.79
C ALA A 116 -15.15 -1.74 -13.68
N TYR A 117 -14.42 -0.75 -13.15
CA TYR A 117 -14.09 0.47 -13.90
C TYR A 117 -13.21 0.18 -15.13
N ILE A 118 -12.21 -0.70 -15.01
CA ILE A 118 -11.36 -1.09 -16.14
C ILE A 118 -12.15 -1.94 -17.14
N GLY A 119 -12.96 -2.88 -16.65
CA GLY A 119 -13.67 -3.87 -17.46
C GLY A 119 -14.88 -3.33 -18.23
N GLY A 120 -15.61 -2.37 -17.66
CA GLY A 120 -16.79 -1.79 -18.31
C GLY A 120 -17.08 -0.33 -17.97
N GLY A 121 -16.14 0.37 -17.32
CA GLY A 121 -16.23 1.81 -17.07
C GLY A 121 -17.10 2.18 -15.88
N ILE A 122 -17.39 3.48 -15.76
CA ILE A 122 -18.10 4.03 -14.60
C ILE A 122 -19.51 3.44 -14.43
N ALA A 123 -20.19 3.07 -15.52
CA ALA A 123 -21.54 2.50 -15.46
C ALA A 123 -21.60 1.12 -14.78
N GLU A 124 -20.57 0.27 -14.94
CA GLU A 124 -20.49 -1.00 -14.20
C GLU A 124 -20.31 -0.76 -12.70
N LEU A 125 -19.49 0.23 -12.35
CA LEU A 125 -19.20 0.58 -10.96
C LEU A 125 -20.43 1.20 -10.28
N GLU A 126 -21.11 2.14 -10.93
CA GLU A 126 -22.36 2.76 -10.46
C GLU A 126 -23.47 1.71 -10.22
N ALA A 127 -23.56 0.69 -11.08
CA ALA A 127 -24.54 -0.38 -10.91
C ALA A 127 -24.24 -1.33 -9.76
N CYS A 128 -22.99 -1.35 -9.27
CA CYS A 128 -22.57 -2.15 -8.13
C CYS A 128 -22.71 -1.41 -6.79
N ALA A 129 -22.94 -0.10 -6.81
CA ALA A 129 -23.04 0.70 -5.60
C ALA A 129 -24.37 0.43 -4.89
N ALA A 130 -24.28 -0.12 -3.68
CA ALA A 130 -25.44 -0.45 -2.85
C ALA A 130 -25.36 0.19 -1.46
N GLU A 131 -24.15 0.50 -0.98
CA GLU A 131 -23.90 1.03 0.35
C GLU A 131 -23.25 2.43 0.30
N ARG A 132 -23.31 3.17 1.41
CA ARG A 132 -22.72 4.52 1.51
C ARG A 132 -21.21 4.54 1.25
N GLU A 133 -20.51 3.47 1.61
CA GLU A 133 -19.07 3.34 1.33
C GLU A 133 -18.82 3.24 -0.19
N ASP A 134 -19.75 2.64 -0.93
CA ASP A 134 -19.68 2.56 -2.38
C ASP A 134 -19.86 3.95 -3.02
N ASP A 135 -20.61 4.87 -2.40
CA ASP A 135 -20.75 6.24 -2.90
C ASP A 135 -19.40 6.95 -2.98
N LEU A 136 -18.49 6.68 -2.02
CA LEU A 136 -17.14 7.26 -2.03
C LEU A 136 -16.29 6.70 -3.18
N LEU A 137 -16.42 5.40 -3.44
CA LEU A 137 -15.75 4.76 -4.57
C LEU A 137 -16.30 5.29 -5.90
N VAL A 138 -17.64 5.38 -6.04
CA VAL A 138 -18.30 5.96 -7.21
C VAL A 138 -17.87 7.40 -7.43
N GLU A 139 -17.78 8.20 -6.37
CA GLU A 139 -17.38 9.60 -6.46
C GLU A 139 -15.92 9.72 -6.93
N GLY A 140 -15.00 8.99 -6.29
CA GLY A 140 -13.58 9.00 -6.64
C GLY A 140 -13.32 8.54 -8.08
N PHE A 141 -13.90 7.40 -8.49
CA PHE A 141 -13.82 6.94 -9.87
C PHE A 141 -14.57 7.84 -10.86
N GLY A 142 -15.65 8.48 -10.43
CA GLY A 142 -16.40 9.46 -11.22
C GLY A 142 -15.57 10.71 -11.53
N MET A 143 -14.79 11.21 -10.57
CA MET A 143 -13.81 12.27 -10.81
C MET A 143 -12.76 11.84 -11.84
N ILE A 144 -12.20 10.64 -11.67
CA ILE A 144 -11.21 10.06 -12.61
C ILE A 144 -11.81 9.95 -14.02
N ASP A 145 -13.05 9.45 -14.15
CA ASP A 145 -13.71 9.27 -15.44
C ASP A 145 -14.02 10.59 -16.14
N ARG A 146 -14.49 11.60 -15.40
CA ARG A 146 -14.68 12.96 -15.91
C ARG A 146 -13.35 13.54 -16.40
N GLY A 147 -12.29 13.42 -15.61
CA GLY A 147 -10.96 13.91 -15.98
C GLY A 147 -10.42 13.22 -17.23
N ARG A 148 -10.59 11.89 -17.33
CA ARG A 148 -10.25 11.10 -18.54
C ARG A 148 -11.02 11.57 -19.77
N LYS A 149 -12.31 11.90 -19.64
CA LYS A 149 -13.14 12.42 -20.75
C LYS A 149 -12.67 13.79 -21.23
N LEU A 150 -12.23 14.66 -20.33
CA LEU A 150 -11.63 15.96 -20.67
C LEU A 150 -10.31 15.77 -21.40
N LEU A 151 -9.40 14.94 -20.86
CA LEU A 151 -8.10 14.69 -21.50
C LEU A 151 -8.19 14.00 -22.87
N ARG A 152 -9.28 13.27 -23.15
CA ARG A 152 -9.56 12.72 -24.49
C ARG A 152 -9.94 13.80 -25.51
N ARG A 153 -10.49 14.93 -25.06
CA ARG A 153 -10.86 16.07 -25.91
C ARG A 153 -9.67 17.00 -26.11
N ASP A 154 -8.92 17.25 -25.04
CA ASP A 154 -7.68 18.01 -25.06
C ASP A 154 -6.66 17.36 -24.10
N ALA A 155 -5.57 16.84 -24.65
CA ALA A 155 -4.54 16.17 -23.86
C ALA A 155 -3.82 17.09 -22.87
N ASN A 156 -3.95 18.42 -23.01
CA ASN A 156 -3.38 19.42 -22.11
C ASN A 156 -4.42 20.03 -21.16
N ASP A 157 -5.62 19.45 -21.06
CA ASP A 157 -6.67 19.94 -20.18
C ASP A 157 -6.25 19.82 -18.69
N GLN A 158 -5.95 20.97 -18.08
CA GLN A 158 -5.49 21.06 -16.69
C GLN A 158 -6.57 20.62 -15.70
N GLU A 159 -7.84 20.86 -16.02
CA GLU A 159 -8.97 20.42 -15.19
C GLU A 159 -9.11 18.90 -15.26
N GLY A 160 -8.87 18.32 -16.44
CA GLY A 160 -8.80 16.89 -16.65
C GLY A 160 -7.74 16.22 -15.77
N GLU A 161 -6.51 16.75 -15.78
CA GLU A 161 -5.42 16.27 -14.92
C GLU A 161 -5.75 16.46 -13.42
N ARG A 162 -6.32 17.62 -13.04
CA ARG A 162 -6.71 17.91 -11.66
C ARG A 162 -7.73 16.90 -11.13
N LEU A 163 -8.81 16.64 -11.88
CA LEU A 163 -9.85 15.70 -11.50
C LEU A 163 -9.35 14.27 -11.33
N ILE A 164 -8.41 13.84 -12.17
CA ILE A 164 -7.77 12.52 -12.03
C ILE A 164 -7.01 12.45 -10.71
N TRP A 165 -6.17 13.44 -10.40
CA TRP A 165 -5.42 13.44 -9.14
C TRP A 165 -6.34 13.52 -7.94
N GLU A 166 -7.34 14.40 -7.95
CA GLU A 166 -8.30 14.54 -6.86
C GLU A 166 -9.09 13.26 -6.63
N GLY A 167 -9.58 12.61 -7.70
CA GLY A 167 -10.28 11.33 -7.57
C GLY A 167 -9.41 10.25 -6.94
N ASN A 168 -8.13 10.14 -7.34
CA ASN A 168 -7.22 9.17 -6.73
C ASN A 168 -6.86 9.51 -5.28
N ILE A 169 -6.72 10.80 -4.93
CA ILE A 169 -6.49 11.25 -3.56
C ILE A 169 -7.73 11.01 -2.69
N PHE A 170 -8.93 11.15 -3.26
CA PHE A 170 -10.18 10.86 -2.59
C PHE A 170 -10.29 9.39 -2.24
N LEU A 171 -10.01 8.49 -3.19
CA LEU A 171 -9.91 7.05 -2.95
C LEU A 171 -8.85 6.71 -1.90
N LEU A 172 -7.67 7.35 -1.97
CA LEU A 172 -6.61 7.17 -0.98
C LEU A 172 -7.07 7.59 0.42
N ARG A 173 -7.81 8.70 0.53
CA ARG A 173 -8.30 9.18 1.82
C ARG A 173 -9.30 8.22 2.45
N HIS A 174 -10.22 7.68 1.66
CA HIS A 174 -11.15 6.64 2.10
C HIS A 174 -10.40 5.41 2.64
N GLU A 175 -9.43 4.90 1.87
CA GLU A 175 -8.58 3.79 2.31
C GLU A 175 -7.88 4.10 3.65
N GLN A 176 -7.26 5.28 3.73
CA GLN A 176 -6.45 5.66 4.88
C GLN A 176 -7.29 5.91 6.14
N VAL A 177 -8.50 6.45 6.02
CA VAL A 177 -9.34 6.83 7.17
C VAL A 177 -10.30 5.71 7.56
N ASP A 178 -10.98 5.10 6.60
CA ASP A 178 -12.11 4.20 6.87
C ASP A 178 -11.66 2.73 6.90
N VAL A 179 -10.73 2.34 6.01
CA VAL A 179 -10.32 0.93 5.86
C VAL A 179 -9.14 0.60 6.78
N LEU A 180 -8.12 1.46 6.82
CA LEU A 180 -6.88 1.20 7.56
C LEU A 180 -6.95 1.55 9.05
N GLN A 181 -7.73 2.55 9.45
CA GLN A 181 -7.72 2.99 10.86
C GLN A 181 -8.10 1.86 11.83
N PRO A 182 -9.12 1.01 11.57
CA PRO A 182 -9.43 -0.11 12.46
C PRO A 182 -8.28 -1.11 12.63
N VAL A 183 -7.39 -1.23 11.64
CA VAL A 183 -6.18 -2.08 11.72
C VAL A 183 -5.17 -1.44 12.65
N PHE A 184 -4.89 -0.15 12.45
CA PHE A 184 -3.96 0.61 13.28
C PHE A 184 -4.40 0.71 14.75
N ASP A 185 -5.71 0.77 15.00
CA ASP A 185 -6.26 0.79 16.35
C ASP A 185 -5.97 -0.50 17.13
N ARG A 186 -5.86 -1.63 16.43
CA ARG A 186 -5.54 -2.95 17.03
C ARG A 186 -4.05 -3.19 17.26
N LEU A 187 -3.17 -2.39 16.68
CA LEU A 187 -1.73 -2.52 16.90
C LEU A 187 -1.34 -2.19 18.34
N SER A 188 -0.45 -2.99 18.90
CA SER A 188 0.21 -2.72 20.19
C SER A 188 1.04 -1.43 20.11
N SER A 189 1.39 -0.84 21.27
CA SER A 189 2.26 0.34 21.29
C SER A 189 3.60 0.11 20.59
N GLY A 190 4.20 -1.07 20.76
CA GLY A 190 5.42 -1.47 20.05
C GLY A 190 5.19 -1.63 18.55
N GLY A 191 4.09 -2.27 18.16
CA GLY A 191 3.67 -2.41 16.77
C GLY A 191 3.46 -1.08 16.06
N ARG A 192 2.90 -0.08 16.75
CA ARG A 192 2.72 1.28 16.22
C ARG A 192 4.06 1.98 15.95
N ILE A 193 5.06 1.81 16.81
CA ILE A 193 6.41 2.33 16.59
C ILE A 193 7.04 1.62 15.38
N ILE A 194 7.02 0.28 15.36
CA ILE A 194 7.54 -0.53 14.24
C ILE A 194 6.88 -0.14 12.92
N ALA A 195 5.55 -0.03 12.88
CA ALA A 195 4.82 0.40 11.69
C ALA A 195 5.23 1.81 11.24
N SER A 196 5.48 2.73 12.18
CA SER A 196 5.90 4.10 11.85
C SER A 196 7.29 4.14 11.22
N PHE A 197 8.22 3.30 11.70
CA PHE A 197 9.54 3.15 11.09
C PHE A 197 9.51 2.37 9.77
N GLY A 198 8.64 1.38 9.66
CA GLY A 198 8.43 0.60 8.44
C GLY A 198 7.66 1.34 7.33
N SER A 199 7.08 2.51 7.64
CA SER A 199 6.36 3.36 6.68
C SER A 199 7.33 4.18 5.83
N GLU A 200 8.03 3.47 4.95
CA GLU A 200 8.95 4.02 3.96
C GLU A 200 8.49 3.65 2.55
N LEU A 201 8.36 4.62 1.65
CA LEU A 201 8.06 4.40 0.24
C LEU A 201 9.23 4.94 -0.58
N ASP A 202 9.71 4.14 -1.52
CA ASP A 202 10.72 4.54 -2.49
C ASP A 202 10.22 4.23 -3.89
N PHE A 203 9.90 5.29 -4.61
CA PHE A 203 9.36 5.24 -5.96
C PHE A 203 10.43 5.26 -7.04
N SER A 204 11.70 5.53 -6.68
CA SER A 204 12.78 5.76 -7.64
C SER A 204 13.17 4.52 -8.46
N GLY A 205 13.02 3.32 -7.88
CA GLY A 205 13.51 2.06 -8.44
C GLY A 205 15.04 1.92 -8.48
N ASP A 206 15.78 2.86 -7.88
CA ASP A 206 17.25 2.89 -7.89
C ASP A 206 17.83 2.54 -6.51
N MET A 207 19.09 2.08 -6.48
CA MET A 207 19.82 1.80 -5.23
C MET A 207 20.17 3.07 -4.47
N LEU A 208 20.47 4.15 -5.19
CA LEU A 208 20.75 5.48 -4.64
C LEU A 208 19.55 6.39 -4.93
N SER A 209 18.47 6.12 -4.22
CA SER A 209 17.21 6.83 -4.41
C SER A 209 17.32 8.30 -4.01
N ASP A 210 17.04 9.17 -4.97
CA ASP A 210 16.86 10.61 -4.78
C ASP A 210 15.73 10.86 -3.78
N SER A 211 15.99 11.68 -2.76
CA SER A 211 15.04 11.98 -1.68
C SER A 211 13.71 12.52 -2.19
N ARG A 212 13.66 13.12 -3.39
CA ARG A 212 12.42 13.59 -4.03
C ARG A 212 11.43 12.47 -4.31
N TYR A 213 11.89 11.23 -4.50
CA TYR A 213 11.05 10.06 -4.78
C TYR A 213 10.83 9.16 -3.55
N ARG A 214 11.29 9.60 -2.37
CA ARG A 214 11.16 8.86 -1.12
C ARG A 214 10.21 9.55 -0.16
N ALA A 215 9.41 8.77 0.53
CA ALA A 215 8.61 9.21 1.65
C ALA A 215 8.86 8.30 2.85
N SER A 216 9.40 8.85 3.94
CA SER A 216 9.66 8.13 5.18
C SER A 216 8.94 8.85 6.32
N PHE A 217 8.06 8.14 7.03
CA PHE A 217 7.26 8.74 8.09
C PHE A 217 8.14 9.26 9.24
N SER A 218 9.09 8.43 9.69
CA SER A 218 10.02 8.77 10.78
C SER A 218 10.97 9.91 10.41
N SER A 219 11.41 9.99 9.15
CA SER A 219 12.20 11.12 8.66
C SER A 219 11.38 12.41 8.57
N PHE A 220 10.09 12.31 8.23
CA PHE A 220 9.20 13.47 8.07
C PHE A 220 8.79 14.09 9.41
N HIS A 221 8.39 13.27 10.39
CA HIS A 221 7.94 13.73 11.71
C HIS A 221 9.05 13.80 12.77
N GLY A 222 10.21 13.20 12.50
CA GLY A 222 11.33 13.13 13.42
C GLY A 222 11.45 11.79 14.14
N TYR A 223 12.69 11.30 14.22
CA TYR A 223 13.00 9.99 14.81
C TYR A 223 12.71 9.93 16.32
N LEU A 224 13.01 11.00 17.06
CA LEU A 224 12.80 11.06 18.50
C LEU A 224 11.31 11.08 18.84
N GLU A 225 10.54 11.88 18.10
CA GLU A 225 9.10 11.99 18.20
C GLU A 225 8.42 10.65 17.88
N THR A 226 8.95 9.91 16.90
CA THR A 226 8.45 8.59 16.53
C THR A 226 8.76 7.54 17.60
N ILE A 227 9.99 7.49 18.12
CA ILE A 227 10.39 6.56 19.20
C ILE A 227 9.63 6.84 20.49
N ALA A 228 9.42 8.12 20.82
CA ALA A 228 8.65 8.53 21.99
C ALA A 228 7.14 8.27 21.85
N GLY A 229 6.67 7.86 20.66
CA GLY A 229 5.26 7.65 20.37
C GLY A 229 4.43 8.94 20.28
N LEU A 230 5.09 10.10 20.22
CA LEU A 230 4.44 11.41 20.05
C LEU A 230 3.91 11.59 18.62
N LYS A 231 4.56 10.95 17.66
CA LYS A 231 4.15 10.88 16.25
C LYS A 231 4.07 9.43 15.84
N SER A 232 2.96 9.05 15.20
CA SER A 232 2.79 7.66 14.77
C SER A 232 2.01 7.56 13.47
N VAL A 233 2.42 6.64 12.60
CA VAL A 233 1.65 6.32 11.40
C VAL A 233 0.29 5.71 11.76
N ALA A 234 0.12 5.19 12.99
CA ALA A 234 -1.17 4.70 13.46
C ALA A 234 -2.15 5.83 13.82
N SER A 235 -1.65 7.06 14.03
CA SER A 235 -2.47 8.25 14.24
C SER A 235 -3.01 8.75 12.89
N PRO A 236 -4.34 8.85 12.71
CA PRO A 236 -4.90 9.23 11.41
C PRO A 236 -4.47 10.65 10.97
N SER A 237 -4.32 11.59 11.90
CA SER A 237 -3.88 12.95 11.58
C SER A 237 -2.42 13.00 11.15
N ASP A 238 -1.52 12.36 11.90
CA ASP A 238 -0.08 12.36 11.57
C ASP A 238 0.17 11.60 10.25
N ARG A 239 -0.53 10.48 10.05
CA ARG A 239 -0.49 9.68 8.83
C ARG A 239 -0.97 10.49 7.63
N TRP A 240 -2.14 11.13 7.71
CA TRP A 240 -2.65 11.92 6.59
C TRP A 240 -1.76 13.11 6.27
N GLN A 241 -1.22 13.80 7.28
CA GLN A 241 -0.27 14.89 7.07
C GLN A 241 0.97 14.41 6.29
N TRP A 242 1.54 13.27 6.68
CA TRP A 242 2.68 12.67 5.97
C TRP A 242 2.30 12.24 4.53
N VAL A 243 1.12 11.63 4.35
CA VAL A 243 0.63 11.23 3.02
C VAL A 243 0.48 12.43 2.09
N GLU A 244 -0.17 13.49 2.57
CA GLU A 244 -0.45 14.70 1.81
C GLU A 244 0.81 15.50 1.48
N GLN A 245 1.73 15.64 2.43
CA GLN A 245 2.89 16.53 2.31
C GLN A 245 4.15 15.82 1.81
N CYS A 246 4.19 14.49 1.83
CA CYS A 246 5.37 13.72 1.45
C CYS A 246 5.05 12.64 0.40
N VAL A 247 4.14 11.71 0.70
CA VAL A 247 3.87 10.56 -0.19
C VAL A 247 3.32 11.01 -1.55
N ILE A 248 2.26 11.82 -1.56
CA ILE A 248 1.62 12.28 -2.80
C ILE A 248 2.59 13.13 -3.65
N PRO A 249 3.32 14.12 -3.11
CA PRO A 249 4.33 14.86 -3.86
C PRO A 249 5.44 13.98 -4.44
N SER A 250 5.97 13.03 -3.67
CA SER A 250 7.01 12.11 -4.14
C SER A 250 6.50 11.19 -5.24
N TRP A 251 5.27 10.72 -5.12
CA TRP A 251 4.64 9.92 -6.18
C TRP A 251 4.37 10.76 -7.43
N LYS A 252 3.84 11.98 -7.32
CA LYS A 252 3.70 12.92 -8.45
C LYS A 252 5.02 13.17 -9.15
N ALA A 253 6.13 13.28 -8.41
CA ALA A 253 7.45 13.43 -9.00
C ALA A 253 7.87 12.17 -9.78
N ALA A 254 7.64 10.98 -9.23
CA ALA A 254 7.95 9.71 -9.88
C ALA A 254 7.07 9.44 -11.12
N ASP A 255 5.77 9.62 -11.00
CA ASP A 255 4.74 9.37 -12.02
C ASP A 255 4.99 10.17 -13.31
N ARG A 256 5.49 11.41 -13.20
CA ARG A 256 5.90 12.25 -14.35
C ARG A 256 7.02 11.67 -15.21
N HIS A 257 7.72 10.66 -14.72
CA HIS A 257 8.79 9.98 -15.44
C HIS A 257 8.41 8.56 -15.90
N MET A 258 7.20 8.08 -15.55
CA MET A 258 6.77 6.70 -15.83
C MET A 258 6.46 6.44 -17.32
N ASP A 259 6.33 7.50 -18.13
CA ASP A 259 6.22 7.42 -19.58
C ASP A 259 7.57 7.17 -20.27
N ARG A 260 8.69 7.40 -19.57
CA ARG A 260 10.07 7.28 -20.08
C ARG A 260 10.75 5.99 -19.60
N GLN A 261 11.94 5.70 -20.15
CA GLN A 261 12.84 4.68 -19.59
C GLN A 261 13.49 5.23 -18.31
N TRP A 262 12.74 5.16 -17.21
CA TRP A 262 13.16 5.60 -15.88
C TRP A 262 13.24 4.39 -14.93
N PRO A 263 14.23 4.31 -14.01
CA PRO A 263 14.40 3.14 -13.13
C PRO A 263 13.14 2.75 -12.34
N GLY A 264 12.34 3.72 -11.90
CA GLY A 264 11.09 3.43 -11.18
C GLY A 264 10.03 2.75 -12.04
N ARG A 265 10.03 2.97 -13.37
CA ARG A 265 9.18 2.22 -14.30
C ARG A 265 9.63 0.77 -14.40
N ASN A 266 10.93 0.54 -14.52
CA ASN A 266 11.48 -0.82 -14.55
C ASN A 266 11.15 -1.56 -13.25
N GLU A 267 11.21 -0.85 -12.12
CA GLU A 267 10.83 -1.42 -10.82
C GLU A 267 9.33 -1.75 -10.77
N MET A 268 8.46 -0.84 -11.24
CA MET A 268 7.02 -1.12 -11.33
C MET A 268 6.73 -2.32 -12.25
N GLN A 269 7.45 -2.45 -13.37
CA GLN A 269 7.34 -3.60 -14.28
C GLN A 269 7.80 -4.90 -13.62
N LYS A 270 8.89 -4.87 -12.84
CA LYS A 270 9.32 -6.02 -12.04
C LYS A 270 8.25 -6.42 -11.03
N ILE A 271 7.66 -5.45 -10.31
CA ILE A 271 6.55 -5.69 -9.39
C ILE A 271 5.37 -6.35 -10.13
N ALA A 272 4.97 -5.83 -11.29
CA ALA A 272 3.88 -6.38 -12.10
C ALA A 272 4.19 -7.76 -12.71
N ALA A 273 5.47 -8.08 -12.92
CA ALA A 273 5.91 -9.43 -13.30
C ALA A 273 6.03 -10.38 -12.09
N GLY A 274 5.73 -9.89 -10.89
CA GLY A 274 5.96 -10.58 -9.63
C GLY A 274 7.45 -10.72 -9.26
N GLN A 275 8.39 -10.15 -10.02
CA GLN A 275 9.82 -10.24 -9.73
C GLN A 275 10.17 -9.25 -8.61
N GLN A 276 10.39 -9.73 -7.40
CA GLN A 276 10.82 -8.90 -6.27
C GLN A 276 12.23 -9.31 -5.84
N ASP A 277 13.17 -8.36 -5.81
CA ASP A 277 14.50 -8.58 -5.21
C ASP A 277 14.37 -8.50 -3.69
N ILE A 278 13.91 -9.62 -3.13
CA ILE A 278 13.50 -9.74 -1.75
C ILE A 278 14.69 -9.68 -0.80
N ALA A 279 15.82 -10.29 -1.14
CA ALA A 279 16.97 -10.43 -0.24
C ALA A 279 17.63 -9.07 0.07
N GLN A 280 17.90 -8.27 -0.95
CA GLN A 280 18.50 -6.94 -0.75
C GLN A 280 17.56 -6.00 0.01
N ARG A 281 16.26 -6.01 -0.32
CA ARG A 281 15.28 -5.13 0.31
C ARG A 281 14.96 -5.52 1.75
N LEU A 282 14.92 -6.82 2.06
CA LEU A 282 14.79 -7.29 3.44
C LEU A 282 15.98 -6.84 4.29
N SER A 283 17.21 -6.91 3.76
CA SER A 283 18.39 -6.40 4.46
C SER A 283 18.28 -4.90 4.78
N ALA A 284 17.79 -4.10 3.82
CA ALA A 284 17.57 -2.67 4.03
C ALA A 284 16.46 -2.39 5.05
N PHE A 285 15.34 -3.13 4.96
CA PHE A 285 14.22 -3.06 5.90
C PHE A 285 14.68 -3.38 7.33
N LEU A 286 15.35 -4.52 7.54
CA LEU A 286 15.89 -4.92 8.85
C LEU A 286 16.92 -3.93 9.39
N SER A 287 17.74 -3.33 8.52
CA SER A 287 18.72 -2.30 8.92
C SER A 287 18.06 -1.02 9.43
N ALA A 288 16.82 -0.71 9.03
CA ALA A 288 16.06 0.42 9.56
C ALA A 288 15.52 0.15 10.98
N PHE A 289 15.43 -1.10 11.41
CA PHE A 289 15.02 -1.49 12.78
C PHE A 289 16.20 -1.74 13.72
N GLY A 290 17.42 -1.87 13.18
CA GLY A 290 18.64 -2.18 13.95
C GLY A 290 19.54 -0.98 14.26
N LYS A 291 19.11 0.25 13.98
CA LYS A 291 19.84 1.50 14.28
C LYS A 291 19.18 2.30 15.38
#